data_AF-A0A2C6AHI3-F1
#
_entry.id   AF-A0A2C6AHI3-F1
#
_cell.length_a   1.000
_cell.length_b   1.000
_cell.length_c   1.000
_cell.angle_alpha   90.00
_cell.angle_beta   90.00
_cell.angle_gamma   90.00
#
_symmetry.space_group_name_H-M   'P 1'
#
loop_
_entity.id
_entity.type
_entity.pdbx_description
1 polymer ?
#
loop_
_entity_poly.entity_id
_entity_poly.type
_entity_poly.pdbx_seq_one_letter_code
_entity_poly.pdbx_strand_id
1 'polypeptide(L)'
;MNRTYSRAVRTLIWLGPDRDACSAAWQLVDKIYHVFQSQNPGARSVADIPFRLYSDPDHDTTGLPGWKHKLWQQLRNLFELPWFTRTWIIQEVALSRADPVILHGRRRYKWHRLGWAASWLRRNGYLRLDQVPNQIQNVETISNIRRSGSHSPWCLGALSVATSIKCHATDQRDKIYALLGLAAESSDAADVPDLLRANYELGVAQVYTKAAIFFLWTYKTLSILTRAHGVSDDISRAQRKHKLDALPSWVPNWCDFAVTERHVAKSLSWLSHPTDARAATLQFPDHYNASCGLRAKLYESTDPSVLRLSGLQADVVVSTTSFDAAPQLSGGRAHDAQFLQLWRASLPVLRENTAVEDRIASWVRATTAEQFRLGGNTQAQTLKDGSAFLLDLLSRRGHQSDSPDIMVLLRKLSDGGRPESYVSLASNFCLHRNFIVTSKGRMGIGPSATLPGDGVFVIFGGGVPYIIRKLQGGSVFVER
;
A
#
# COMPACT_ATOMS: atom_id res chain seq x y z
N MET A 1 -15.71 0.36 23.70
CA MET A 1 -14.37 0.90 24.02
C MET A 1 -14.18 2.37 23.60
N ASN A 2 -14.87 2.90 22.57
CA ASN A 2 -14.80 4.33 22.21
C ASN A 2 -14.99 5.28 23.42
N ARG A 3 -15.92 4.96 24.34
CA ARG A 3 -16.20 5.75 25.55
C ARG A 3 -14.99 5.99 26.47
N THR A 4 -14.00 5.11 26.48
CA THR A 4 -12.85 5.23 27.40
C THR A 4 -11.87 6.29 26.91
N TYR A 5 -11.50 6.27 25.62
CA TYR A 5 -10.52 7.20 25.06
C TYR A 5 -11.13 8.55 24.66
N SER A 6 -12.36 8.58 24.14
CA SER A 6 -13.01 9.83 23.71
C SER A 6 -13.37 10.79 24.86
N ARG A 7 -13.35 10.30 26.11
CA ARG A 7 -13.54 11.10 27.33
C ARG A 7 -12.23 11.67 27.88
N ALA A 8 -11.08 11.19 27.42
CA ALA A 8 -9.79 11.71 27.87
C ALA A 8 -9.58 13.15 27.38
N VAL A 9 -9.29 14.06 28.31
CA VAL A 9 -8.93 15.46 27.98
C VAL A 9 -7.61 15.49 27.23
N ARG A 10 -6.62 14.73 27.72
CA ARG A 10 -5.29 14.60 27.12
C ARG A 10 -4.70 13.24 27.44
N THR A 11 -4.22 12.54 26.42
CA THR A 11 -3.44 11.32 26.62
C THR A 11 -2.00 11.64 27.02
N LEU A 12 -1.53 10.98 28.08
CA LEU A 12 -0.13 10.98 28.50
C LEU A 12 0.51 9.65 28.08
N ILE A 13 1.56 9.73 27.26
CA ILE A 13 2.24 8.58 26.67
C ILE A 13 3.57 8.40 27.40
N TRP A 14 3.69 7.40 28.26
CA TRP A 14 4.95 7.09 28.95
C TRP A 14 5.77 6.07 28.13
N LEU A 15 6.95 6.50 27.67
CA LEU A 15 7.86 5.66 26.87
C LEU A 15 8.94 4.94 27.71
N GLY A 16 9.03 5.25 29.00
CA GLY A 16 10.03 4.67 29.90
C GLY A 16 11.06 5.69 30.41
N PRO A 17 12.01 5.25 31.26
CA PRO A 17 13.04 6.11 31.85
C PRO A 17 14.06 6.62 30.82
N ASP A 18 14.83 7.65 31.19
CA ASP A 18 15.96 8.12 30.36
C ASP A 18 17.00 6.98 30.24
N ARG A 19 17.22 6.50 29.02
CA ARG A 19 18.42 5.76 28.63
C ARG A 19 19.39 6.76 27.97
N ASP A 20 20.68 6.44 27.88
CA ASP A 20 21.75 7.34 27.39
C ASP A 20 21.50 7.97 25.99
N ALA A 21 20.50 7.46 25.26
CA ALA A 21 20.07 7.83 23.92
C ALA A 21 18.95 8.90 23.84
N CYS A 22 18.18 9.14 24.92
CA CYS A 22 16.83 9.72 24.79
C CYS A 22 16.83 11.18 24.33
N SER A 23 17.77 12.01 24.80
CA SER A 23 17.85 13.43 24.40
C SER A 23 18.20 13.62 22.92
N ALA A 24 19.08 12.77 22.39
CA ALA A 24 19.62 12.92 21.05
C ALA A 24 18.57 12.60 19.98
N ALA A 25 17.77 11.55 20.18
CA ALA A 25 16.69 11.19 19.27
C ALA A 25 15.69 12.35 19.10
N TRP A 26 15.26 12.94 20.22
CA TRP A 26 14.33 14.06 20.20
C TRP A 26 14.93 15.34 19.63
N GLN A 27 16.24 15.56 19.79
CA GLN A 27 16.94 16.67 19.12
C GLN A 27 16.82 16.56 17.59
N LEU A 28 16.92 15.35 17.03
CA LEU A 28 16.71 15.15 15.59
C LEU A 28 15.25 15.40 15.19
N VAL A 29 14.28 14.95 16.00
CA VAL A 29 12.86 15.25 15.77
C VAL A 29 12.61 16.76 15.74
N ASP A 30 13.16 17.52 16.69
CA ASP A 30 13.04 18.97 16.73
C ASP A 30 13.68 19.63 15.49
N LYS A 31 14.85 19.16 15.03
CA LYS A 31 15.48 19.64 13.78
C LYS A 31 14.58 19.40 12.56
N ILE A 32 14.03 18.19 12.41
CA ILE A 32 13.13 17.86 11.30
C ILE A 32 11.85 18.70 11.37
N TYR A 33 11.31 18.90 12.57
CA TYR A 33 10.15 19.76 12.78
C TYR A 33 10.43 21.22 12.41
N HIS A 34 11.60 21.75 12.74
CA HIS A 34 12.01 23.10 12.33
C HIS A 34 12.15 23.25 10.81
N VAL A 35 12.69 22.24 10.12
CA VAL A 35 12.73 22.22 8.64
C VAL A 35 11.32 22.23 8.06
N PHE A 36 10.40 21.43 8.63
CA PHE A 36 9.00 21.48 8.24
C PHE A 36 8.41 22.89 8.41
N GLN A 37 8.61 23.52 9.57
CA GLN A 37 8.06 24.84 9.86
C GLN A 37 8.64 25.94 8.96
N SER A 38 9.93 25.89 8.65
CA SER A 38 10.57 26.89 7.79
C SER A 38 10.09 26.78 6.35
N GLN A 39 9.92 25.55 5.85
CA GLN A 39 9.48 25.30 4.49
C GLN A 39 7.96 25.41 4.30
N ASN A 40 7.17 25.17 5.35
CA ASN A 40 5.71 25.08 5.28
C ASN A 40 5.01 25.77 6.47
N PRO A 41 5.26 27.07 6.74
CA PRO A 41 4.78 27.76 7.94
C PRO A 41 3.25 27.82 8.07
N GLY A 42 2.53 27.76 6.95
CA GLY A 42 1.07 27.81 6.89
C GLY A 42 0.36 26.46 6.85
N ALA A 43 1.07 25.34 6.91
CA ALA A 43 0.48 24.01 6.74
C ALA A 43 -0.51 23.66 7.86
N ARG A 44 -1.74 23.34 7.47
CA ARG A 44 -2.84 22.87 8.34
C ARG A 44 -3.19 21.41 8.05
N SER A 45 -2.90 20.94 6.84
CA SER A 45 -3.13 19.58 6.37
C SER A 45 -1.84 18.94 5.81
N VAL A 46 -1.82 17.62 5.65
CA VAL A 46 -0.70 16.92 4.99
C VAL A 46 -0.64 17.26 3.50
N ALA A 47 -1.77 17.63 2.89
CA ALA A 47 -1.83 18.02 1.47
C ALA A 47 -1.08 19.33 1.20
N ASP A 48 -0.92 20.18 2.22
CA ASP A 48 -0.23 21.47 2.12
C ASP A 48 1.29 21.32 1.99
N ILE A 49 1.84 20.14 2.29
CA ILE A 49 3.26 19.84 2.08
C ILE A 49 3.43 19.29 0.67
N PRO A 50 4.21 19.90 -0.23
CA PRO A 50 4.42 19.37 -1.58
C PRO A 50 4.99 17.93 -1.57
N PHE A 51 4.53 17.09 -2.50
CA PHE A 51 5.11 15.76 -2.67
C PHE A 51 6.40 15.84 -3.48
N ARG A 52 7.48 15.23 -2.96
CA ARG A 52 8.80 15.17 -3.60
C ARG A 52 9.40 13.78 -3.46
N LEU A 53 10.17 13.37 -4.46
CA LEU A 53 11.08 12.25 -4.33
C LEU A 53 12.29 12.69 -3.50
N TYR A 54 12.89 11.74 -2.79
CA TYR A 54 14.12 12.01 -2.06
C TYR A 54 15.26 12.33 -3.02
N SER A 55 16.10 13.30 -2.68
CA SER A 55 17.38 13.55 -3.34
C SER A 55 18.44 13.99 -2.31
N ASP A 56 19.69 13.56 -2.49
CA ASP A 56 20.81 14.00 -1.65
C ASP A 56 21.05 15.53 -1.73
N PRO A 57 20.97 16.19 -2.91
CA PRO A 57 21.09 17.65 -2.98
C PRO A 57 20.01 18.37 -2.17
N ASP A 58 18.75 17.92 -2.23
CA ASP A 58 17.68 18.52 -1.42
C ASP A 58 17.96 18.29 0.07
N HIS A 59 18.43 17.10 0.45
CA HIS A 59 18.80 16.79 1.84
C HIS A 59 19.85 17.76 2.38
N ASP A 60 20.91 18.02 1.61
CA ASP A 60 22.01 18.91 2.02
C ASP A 60 21.53 20.35 2.28
N THR A 61 20.52 20.83 1.54
CA THR A 61 19.93 22.16 1.76
C THR A 61 19.10 22.29 3.04
N THR A 62 18.68 21.16 3.65
CA THR A 62 17.83 21.19 4.85
C THR A 62 18.59 21.52 6.14
N GLY A 63 19.91 21.36 6.15
CA GLY A 63 20.71 21.41 7.37
C GLY A 63 20.47 20.24 8.34
N LEU A 64 19.78 19.18 7.90
CA LEU A 64 19.71 17.93 8.64
C LEU A 64 21.08 17.24 8.68
N PRO A 65 21.37 16.43 9.71
CA PRO A 65 22.63 15.71 9.78
C PRO A 65 22.74 14.69 8.63
N GLY A 66 23.92 14.59 8.02
CA GLY A 66 24.19 13.55 7.03
C GLY A 66 24.00 12.13 7.60
N TRP A 67 23.79 11.15 6.71
CA TRP A 67 23.34 9.80 7.08
C TRP A 67 24.25 9.01 8.03
N LYS A 68 25.55 9.32 8.06
CA LYS A 68 26.52 8.70 8.99
C LYS A 68 26.46 9.29 10.41
N HIS A 69 25.70 10.37 10.62
CA HIS A 69 25.62 11.02 11.92
C HIS A 69 24.85 10.17 12.94
N LYS A 70 25.37 10.08 14.16
CA LYS A 70 24.81 9.25 15.26
C LYS A 70 23.33 9.52 15.58
N LEU A 71 22.83 10.71 15.26
CA LEU A 71 21.43 11.10 15.52
C LEU A 71 20.41 10.19 14.80
N TRP A 72 20.72 9.71 13.59
CA TRP A 72 19.85 8.77 12.88
C TRP A 72 19.76 7.41 13.58
N GLN A 73 20.86 6.94 14.17
CA GLN A 73 20.84 5.73 14.99
C GLN A 73 20.04 5.93 16.28
N GLN A 74 20.16 7.09 16.93
CA GLN A 74 19.38 7.37 18.14
C GLN A 74 17.87 7.47 17.84
N LEU A 75 17.50 8.04 16.70
CA LEU A 75 16.12 8.04 16.22
C LEU A 75 15.61 6.61 16.00
N ARG A 76 16.41 5.72 15.42
CA ARG A 76 16.07 4.30 15.28
C ARG A 76 15.84 3.64 16.64
N ASN A 77 16.77 3.80 17.59
CA ASN A 77 16.63 3.26 18.95
C ASN A 77 15.35 3.74 19.66
N LEU A 78 14.93 5.00 19.46
CA LEU A 78 13.66 5.51 20.00
C LEU A 78 12.45 4.78 19.41
N PHE A 79 12.46 4.52 18.11
CA PHE A 79 11.35 3.90 17.38
C PHE A 79 11.33 2.37 17.46
N GLU A 80 12.37 1.75 17.99
CA GLU A 80 12.39 0.33 18.40
C GLU A 80 11.56 0.07 19.67
N LEU A 81 11.18 1.12 20.41
CA LEU A 81 10.29 0.97 21.56
C LEU A 81 8.95 0.35 21.13
N PRO A 82 8.48 -0.73 21.80
CA PRO A 82 7.28 -1.46 21.39
C PRO A 82 6.01 -0.61 21.31
N TRP A 83 5.94 0.51 22.05
CA TRP A 83 4.78 1.39 22.03
C TRP A 83 4.46 1.89 20.62
N PHE A 84 5.46 2.28 19.80
CA PHE A 84 5.23 2.86 18.47
C PHE A 84 4.62 1.91 17.44
N THR A 85 4.49 0.62 17.75
CA THR A 85 3.91 -0.36 16.83
C THR A 85 2.61 -0.94 17.33
N ARG A 86 2.16 -0.70 18.56
CA ARG A 86 0.92 -1.33 19.06
C ARG A 86 -0.32 -0.76 18.36
N THR A 87 -1.25 -1.61 17.94
CA THR A 87 -2.51 -1.19 17.30
C THR A 87 -3.36 -0.27 18.18
N TRP A 88 -3.35 -0.45 19.50
CA TRP A 88 -4.15 0.38 20.41
C TRP A 88 -3.72 1.85 20.50
N ILE A 89 -2.48 2.18 20.12
CA ILE A 89 -2.01 3.58 20.17
C ILE A 89 -2.79 4.49 19.23
N ILE A 90 -3.43 3.92 18.20
CA ILE A 90 -4.21 4.67 17.23
C ILE A 90 -5.36 5.37 17.96
N GLN A 91 -6.12 4.66 18.80
CA GLN A 91 -7.17 5.27 19.62
C GLN A 91 -6.59 6.16 20.72
N GLU A 92 -5.54 5.71 21.42
CA GLU A 92 -4.90 6.47 22.50
C GLU A 92 -4.53 7.89 22.06
N VAL A 93 -3.99 8.03 20.84
CA VAL A 93 -3.55 9.30 20.29
C VAL A 93 -4.67 10.03 19.55
N ALA A 94 -5.36 9.36 18.62
CA ALA A 94 -6.28 10.05 17.71
C ALA A 94 -7.54 10.55 18.42
N LEU A 95 -8.05 9.84 19.43
CA LEU A 95 -9.24 10.24 20.19
C LEU A 95 -8.95 11.23 21.34
N SER A 96 -7.68 11.53 21.64
CA SER A 96 -7.31 12.52 22.66
C SER A 96 -7.86 13.90 22.30
N ARG A 97 -8.62 14.57 23.18
CA ARG A 97 -9.19 15.88 22.84
C ARG A 97 -8.11 16.94 22.64
N ALA A 98 -7.19 17.07 23.58
CA ALA A 98 -6.01 17.93 23.46
C ALA A 98 -4.81 17.18 22.82
N ASP A 99 -3.82 17.93 22.35
CA ASP A 99 -2.55 17.38 21.84
C ASP A 99 -1.92 16.44 22.89
N PRO A 100 -1.70 15.14 22.56
CA PRO A 100 -1.07 14.20 23.47
C PRO A 100 0.33 14.65 23.87
N VAL A 101 0.73 14.26 25.08
CA VAL A 101 2.07 14.54 25.61
C VAL A 101 2.83 13.25 25.80
N ILE A 102 3.97 13.16 25.13
CA ILE A 102 4.93 12.08 25.24
C ILE A 102 5.89 12.40 26.38
N LEU A 103 6.00 11.46 27.30
CA LEU A 103 6.87 11.48 28.45
C LEU A 103 7.94 10.42 28.22
N HIS A 104 9.20 10.85 28.13
CA HIS A 104 10.34 9.96 27.95
C HIS A 104 11.45 10.42 28.91
N GLY A 105 11.67 9.63 29.96
CA GLY A 105 12.49 10.01 31.09
C GLY A 105 12.00 11.32 31.72
N ARG A 106 12.89 12.30 31.87
CA ARG A 106 12.54 13.62 32.45
C ARG A 106 11.94 14.59 31.42
N ARG A 107 11.85 14.20 30.15
CA ARG A 107 11.45 15.09 29.07
C ARG A 107 9.97 14.97 28.72
N ARG A 108 9.41 16.08 28.24
CA ARG A 108 8.02 16.21 27.81
C ARG A 108 7.99 16.70 26.37
N TYR A 109 7.37 15.95 25.48
CA TYR A 109 7.27 16.25 24.06
C TYR A 109 5.81 16.28 23.62
N LYS A 110 5.47 17.25 22.78
CA LYS A 110 4.13 17.40 22.23
C LYS A 110 3.99 16.53 20.98
N TRP A 111 2.90 15.77 20.88
CA TRP A 111 2.65 14.88 19.75
C TRP A 111 2.66 15.61 18.40
N HIS A 112 2.10 16.82 18.32
CA HIS A 112 2.05 17.57 17.06
C HIS A 112 3.43 17.77 16.40
N ARG A 113 4.51 17.92 17.19
CA ARG A 113 5.88 18.09 16.65
C ARG A 113 6.34 16.83 15.94
N LEU A 114 6.20 15.70 16.64
CA LEU A 114 6.53 14.38 16.11
C LEU A 114 5.67 14.06 14.87
N GLY A 115 4.37 14.39 14.94
CA GLY A 115 3.41 14.20 13.86
C GLY A 115 3.74 14.98 12.59
N TRP A 116 4.16 16.24 12.71
CA TRP A 116 4.55 17.06 11.55
C TRP A 116 5.91 16.68 10.99
N ALA A 117 6.88 16.34 11.85
CA ALA A 117 8.15 15.78 11.41
C ALA A 117 7.95 14.50 10.58
N ALA A 118 7.09 13.59 11.05
CA ALA A 118 6.75 12.37 10.34
C ALA A 118 6.06 12.63 8.98
N SER A 119 5.11 13.57 8.93
CA SER A 119 4.44 13.97 7.68
C SER A 119 5.41 14.59 6.68
N TRP A 120 6.36 15.42 7.13
CA TRP A 120 7.37 16.01 6.26
C TRP A 120 8.33 14.97 5.69
N LEU A 121 8.83 14.03 6.52
CA LEU A 121 9.66 12.92 6.05
C LEU A 121 8.94 12.09 4.97
N ARG A 122 7.64 11.81 5.17
CA ARG A 122 6.82 11.09 4.19
C ARG A 122 6.72 11.83 2.87
N ARG A 123 6.40 13.11 2.90
CA ARG A 123 6.13 13.92 1.71
C ARG A 123 7.38 14.25 0.91
N ASN A 124 8.57 14.15 1.51
CA ASN A 124 9.86 14.35 0.85
C ASN A 124 10.63 13.05 0.56
N GLY A 125 9.96 11.88 0.59
CA GLY A 125 10.55 10.61 0.15
C GLY A 125 11.49 9.91 1.14
N TYR A 126 11.69 10.43 2.35
CA TYR A 126 12.65 9.92 3.33
C TYR A 126 12.29 8.53 3.87
N LEU A 127 11.00 8.18 3.92
CA LEU A 127 10.53 6.90 4.51
C LEU A 127 10.95 5.65 3.74
N ARG A 128 11.53 5.79 2.55
CA ARG A 128 12.07 4.68 1.76
C ARG A 128 13.53 4.36 2.12
N LEU A 129 14.18 5.22 2.89
CA LEU A 129 15.59 5.11 3.25
C LEU A 129 15.77 4.24 4.50
N ASP A 130 16.77 3.36 4.50
CA ASP A 130 17.04 2.43 5.60
C ASP A 130 17.42 3.12 6.92
N GLN A 131 17.94 4.34 6.83
CA GLN A 131 18.34 5.15 7.96
C GLN A 131 17.13 5.68 8.75
N VAL A 132 15.95 5.76 8.11
CA VAL A 132 14.72 6.30 8.70
C VAL A 132 13.88 5.14 9.24
N PRO A 133 13.58 5.09 10.55
CA PRO A 133 12.85 3.97 11.12
C PRO A 133 11.44 3.86 10.54
N ASN A 134 11.08 2.65 10.09
CA ASN A 134 9.80 2.37 9.43
C ASN A 134 8.58 2.68 10.33
N GLN A 135 8.75 2.64 11.65
CA GLN A 135 7.70 2.94 12.63
C GLN A 135 7.24 4.41 12.60
N ILE A 136 8.03 5.33 12.02
CA ILE A 136 7.58 6.72 11.77
C ILE A 136 6.32 6.74 10.88
N GLN A 137 6.13 5.72 10.04
CA GLN A 137 4.90 5.58 9.27
C GLN A 137 3.64 5.47 10.15
N ASN A 138 3.74 4.88 11.34
CA ASN A 138 2.62 4.81 12.29
C ASN A 138 2.28 6.19 12.82
N VAL A 139 3.30 6.94 13.25
CA VAL A 139 3.14 8.32 13.74
C VAL A 139 2.47 9.19 12.68
N GLU A 140 2.94 9.11 11.44
CA GLU A 140 2.37 9.87 10.34
C GLU A 140 0.89 9.51 10.12
N THR A 141 0.58 8.22 10.05
CA THR A 141 -0.78 7.74 9.80
C THR A 141 -1.74 8.13 10.94
N ILE A 142 -1.32 7.96 12.19
CA ILE A 142 -2.13 8.34 13.36
C ILE A 142 -2.31 9.86 13.42
N SER A 143 -1.26 10.62 13.12
CA SER A 143 -1.34 12.08 13.02
C SER A 143 -2.30 12.52 11.91
N ASN A 144 -2.34 11.81 10.78
CA ASN A 144 -3.28 12.11 9.71
C ASN A 144 -4.73 11.85 10.16
N ILE A 145 -5.01 10.67 10.72
CA ILE A 145 -6.34 10.33 11.29
C ILE A 145 -6.78 11.38 12.32
N ARG A 146 -5.86 11.76 13.22
CA ARG A 146 -6.10 12.78 14.23
C ARG A 146 -6.46 14.15 13.64
N ARG A 147 -5.72 14.59 12.62
CA ARG A 147 -5.95 15.91 11.98
C ARG A 147 -7.26 15.95 11.21
N SER A 148 -7.72 14.83 10.65
CA SER A 148 -9.02 14.76 9.97
C SER A 148 -10.17 15.03 10.95
N GLY A 149 -10.07 14.53 12.19
CA GLY A 149 -11.05 14.75 13.25
C GLY A 149 -12.48 14.37 12.82
N SER A 150 -13.49 15.02 13.39
CA SER A 150 -14.90 14.79 13.05
C SER A 150 -15.34 15.39 11.70
N HIS A 151 -14.54 16.30 11.12
CA HIS A 151 -14.88 16.98 9.87
C HIS A 151 -14.61 16.13 8.62
N SER A 152 -13.75 15.11 8.74
CA SER A 152 -13.50 14.12 7.68
C SER A 152 -13.24 12.76 8.35
N PRO A 153 -14.30 12.07 8.80
CA PRO A 153 -14.16 10.81 9.51
C PRO A 153 -13.57 9.74 8.57
N TRP A 154 -13.09 8.63 9.11
CA TRP A 154 -12.55 7.55 8.30
C TRP A 154 -13.45 6.33 8.38
N CYS A 155 -13.79 5.76 7.23
CA CYS A 155 -14.47 4.48 7.19
C CYS A 155 -13.56 3.36 7.71
N LEU A 156 -14.14 2.34 8.34
CA LEU A 156 -13.38 1.22 8.90
C LEU A 156 -12.50 0.51 7.86
N GLY A 157 -12.98 0.37 6.61
CA GLY A 157 -12.19 -0.18 5.51
C GLY A 157 -10.92 0.63 5.25
N ALA A 158 -11.01 1.96 5.23
CA ALA A 158 -9.88 2.86 5.05
C ALA A 158 -8.89 2.78 6.24
N LEU A 159 -9.40 2.80 7.47
CA LEU A 159 -8.59 2.64 8.68
C LEU A 159 -7.82 1.31 8.67
N SER A 160 -8.48 0.22 8.28
CA SER A 160 -7.88 -1.12 8.26
C SER A 160 -6.70 -1.20 7.28
N VAL A 161 -6.80 -0.55 6.11
CA VAL A 161 -5.71 -0.53 5.12
C VAL A 161 -4.58 0.39 5.57
N ALA A 162 -4.90 1.54 6.15
CA ALA A 162 -3.89 2.50 6.61
C ALA A 162 -2.99 1.94 7.73
N THR A 163 -3.51 1.01 8.54
CA THR A 163 -2.91 0.61 9.81
C THR A 163 -2.43 -0.85 9.84
N SER A 164 -3.09 -1.78 9.13
CA SER A 164 -2.89 -3.24 9.28
C SER A 164 -1.47 -3.75 9.09
N ILE A 165 -0.67 -3.14 8.22
CA ILE A 165 0.72 -3.58 7.96
C ILE A 165 1.69 -3.09 9.04
N LYS A 166 1.43 -1.91 9.58
CA LYS A 166 2.43 -1.13 10.33
C LYS A 166 2.19 -1.16 11.84
N CYS A 167 0.94 -1.34 12.26
CA CYS A 167 0.54 -1.48 13.65
C CYS A 167 0.28 -2.97 13.96
N HIS A 168 0.85 -3.51 15.03
CA HIS A 168 0.83 -4.90 15.45
C HIS A 168 -0.14 -5.14 16.61
N ALA A 169 -0.72 -6.34 16.64
CA ALA A 169 -1.64 -6.76 17.67
C ALA A 169 -1.25 -8.13 18.22
N THR A 170 -1.35 -8.33 19.54
CA THR A 170 -1.19 -9.68 20.12
C THR A 170 -2.39 -10.54 19.76
N ASP A 171 -3.59 -10.00 19.98
CA ASP A 171 -4.83 -10.58 19.49
C ASP A 171 -5.14 -10.02 18.09
N GLN A 172 -5.13 -10.86 17.07
CA GLN A 172 -5.32 -10.41 15.70
C GLN A 172 -6.74 -9.86 15.44
N ARG A 173 -7.72 -10.09 16.31
CA ARG A 173 -9.06 -9.44 16.22
C ARG A 173 -8.98 -7.93 16.45
N ASP A 174 -7.99 -7.47 17.23
CA ASP A 174 -7.78 -6.05 17.49
C ASP A 174 -7.40 -5.25 16.24
N LYS A 175 -6.97 -5.92 15.17
CA LYS A 175 -6.80 -5.31 13.84
C LYS A 175 -8.08 -4.66 13.32
N ILE A 176 -9.24 -5.12 13.78
CA ILE A 176 -10.55 -4.54 13.50
C ILE A 176 -11.08 -3.80 14.74
N TYR A 177 -11.10 -4.43 15.91
CA TYR A 177 -11.77 -3.88 17.09
C TYR A 177 -11.13 -2.61 17.64
N ALA A 178 -9.81 -2.47 17.55
CA ALA A 178 -9.13 -1.24 17.94
C ALA A 178 -9.38 -0.07 16.99
N LEU A 179 -10.04 -0.28 15.84
CA LEU A 179 -10.36 0.78 14.89
C LEU A 179 -11.82 1.25 15.01
N LEU A 180 -12.70 0.44 15.63
CA LEU A 180 -14.13 0.76 15.73
C LEU A 180 -14.40 2.10 16.43
N GLY A 181 -13.60 2.49 17.43
CA GLY A 181 -13.78 3.78 18.09
C GLY A 181 -13.48 5.00 17.22
N LEU A 182 -12.86 4.81 16.05
CA LEU A 182 -12.49 5.84 15.09
C LEU A 182 -13.33 5.79 13.81
N ALA A 183 -13.99 4.66 13.57
CA ALA A 183 -14.70 4.38 12.34
C ALA A 183 -15.96 5.24 12.23
N ALA A 184 -16.20 5.80 11.04
CA ALA A 184 -17.42 6.56 10.73
C ALA A 184 -18.69 5.75 11.03
N GLU A 185 -18.63 4.44 10.77
CA GLU A 185 -19.70 3.45 10.97
C GLU A 185 -19.98 3.14 12.45
N SER A 186 -19.20 3.73 13.38
CA SER A 186 -19.30 3.49 14.82
C SER A 186 -19.21 4.80 15.60
N SER A 187 -19.63 5.89 14.94
CA SER A 187 -19.70 7.24 15.51
C SER A 187 -20.68 7.30 16.68
N ASP A 188 -21.83 6.61 16.59
CA ASP A 188 -22.67 6.29 17.73
C ASP A 188 -22.40 4.87 18.22
N ALA A 189 -22.25 4.72 19.54
CA ALA A 189 -22.09 3.42 20.18
C ALA A 189 -23.39 2.59 20.17
N ALA A 190 -24.55 3.23 20.01
CA ALA A 190 -25.85 2.56 19.88
C ALA A 190 -26.04 1.91 18.49
N ASP A 191 -25.39 2.46 17.46
CA ASP A 191 -25.63 2.10 16.05
C ASP A 191 -24.50 1.28 15.42
N VAL A 192 -23.63 0.67 16.23
CA VAL A 192 -22.57 -0.20 15.71
C VAL A 192 -23.20 -1.42 15.02
N PRO A 193 -22.95 -1.65 13.72
CA PRO A 193 -23.52 -2.78 13.00
C PRO A 193 -23.19 -4.11 13.67
N ASP A 194 -24.15 -5.04 13.72
CA ASP A 194 -23.98 -6.33 14.42
C ASP A 194 -22.82 -7.16 13.87
N LEU A 195 -22.53 -7.05 12.57
CA LEU A 195 -21.37 -7.68 11.94
C LEU A 195 -20.02 -7.15 12.47
N LEU A 196 -19.99 -5.91 12.97
CA LEU A 196 -18.79 -5.25 13.46
C LEU A 196 -18.69 -5.24 14.99
N ARG A 197 -19.77 -5.58 15.71
CA ARG A 197 -19.79 -5.58 17.17
C ARG A 197 -18.69 -6.48 17.72
N ALA A 198 -17.91 -5.94 18.66
CA ALA A 198 -16.78 -6.68 19.24
C ALA A 198 -17.27 -7.92 20.00
N ASN A 199 -16.79 -9.09 19.59
CA ASN A 199 -17.07 -10.37 20.22
C ASN A 199 -15.80 -11.25 20.21
N TYR A 200 -15.19 -11.40 21.39
CA TYR A 200 -13.96 -12.19 21.58
C TYR A 200 -14.22 -13.70 21.78
N GLU A 201 -15.47 -14.15 21.68
CA GLU A 201 -15.80 -15.58 21.56
C GLU A 201 -15.61 -16.06 20.12
N LEU A 202 -15.61 -15.15 19.14
CA LEU A 202 -15.37 -15.47 17.73
C LEU A 202 -13.88 -15.67 17.45
N GLY A 203 -13.58 -16.62 16.56
CA GLY A 203 -12.24 -16.78 16.00
C GLY A 203 -11.87 -15.64 15.04
N VAL A 204 -10.56 -15.43 14.83
CA VAL A 204 -10.03 -14.38 13.95
C VAL A 204 -10.66 -14.43 12.55
N ALA A 205 -10.75 -15.63 11.96
CA ALA A 205 -11.33 -15.81 10.63
C ALA A 205 -12.79 -15.37 10.55
N GLN A 206 -13.59 -15.66 11.58
CA GLN A 206 -15.00 -15.24 11.64
C GLN A 206 -15.14 -13.73 11.74
N VAL A 207 -14.33 -13.08 12.58
CA VAL A 207 -14.31 -11.60 12.70
C VAL A 207 -13.95 -10.95 11.37
N TYR A 208 -12.93 -11.48 10.70
CA TYR A 208 -12.47 -10.98 9.42
C TYR A 208 -13.53 -11.18 8.31
N THR A 209 -14.14 -12.35 8.24
CA THR A 209 -15.24 -12.62 7.29
C THR A 209 -16.39 -11.66 7.51
N LYS A 210 -16.85 -11.46 8.76
CA LYS A 210 -17.93 -10.51 9.07
C LYS A 210 -17.61 -9.08 8.64
N ALA A 211 -16.39 -8.61 8.92
CA ALA A 211 -15.95 -7.28 8.49
C ALA A 211 -15.93 -7.15 6.95
N ALA A 212 -15.43 -8.17 6.25
CA ALA A 212 -15.40 -8.20 4.79
C ALA A 212 -16.81 -8.18 4.17
N ILE A 213 -17.73 -8.98 4.70
CA ILE A 213 -19.16 -8.96 4.32
C ILE A 213 -19.71 -7.54 4.49
N PHE A 214 -19.51 -6.94 5.66
CA PHE A 214 -19.97 -5.59 5.93
C PHE A 214 -19.44 -4.59 4.88
N PHE A 215 -18.15 -4.62 4.55
CA PHE A 215 -17.59 -3.70 3.55
C PHE A 215 -18.19 -3.88 2.15
N LEU A 216 -18.35 -5.12 1.71
CA LEU A 216 -18.91 -5.42 0.39
C LEU A 216 -20.37 -4.97 0.30
N TRP A 217 -21.18 -5.27 1.33
CA TRP A 217 -22.59 -4.91 1.34
C TRP A 217 -22.84 -3.42 1.50
N THR A 218 -22.04 -2.73 2.32
CA THR A 218 -22.18 -1.31 2.60
C THR A 218 -21.70 -0.44 1.44
N TYR A 219 -20.48 -0.67 0.94
CA TYR A 219 -19.89 0.24 -0.05
C TYR A 219 -20.15 -0.18 -1.50
N LYS A 220 -20.58 -1.43 -1.74
CA LYS A 220 -20.81 -1.99 -3.08
C LYS A 220 -19.62 -1.81 -4.03
N THR A 221 -18.40 -1.82 -3.49
CA THR A 221 -17.13 -1.81 -4.22
C THR A 221 -16.28 -3.01 -3.79
N LEU A 222 -15.45 -3.49 -4.70
CA LEU A 222 -14.55 -4.62 -4.46
C LEU A 222 -13.13 -4.17 -4.07
N SER A 223 -12.91 -2.90 -3.76
CA SER A 223 -11.58 -2.35 -3.41
C SER A 223 -10.87 -3.15 -2.30
N ILE A 224 -11.64 -3.65 -1.33
CA ILE A 224 -11.12 -4.47 -0.24
C ILE A 224 -10.63 -5.86 -0.70
N LEU A 225 -11.15 -6.39 -1.82
CA LEU A 225 -10.75 -7.69 -2.36
C LEU A 225 -9.35 -7.67 -3.00
N THR A 226 -8.74 -6.49 -3.19
CA THR A 226 -7.32 -6.38 -3.55
C THR A 226 -6.36 -6.69 -2.39
N ARG A 227 -6.92 -7.13 -1.26
CA ARG A 227 -6.26 -7.51 0.00
C ARG A 227 -6.73 -8.89 0.51
N ALA A 228 -7.42 -9.64 -0.34
CA ALA A 228 -8.03 -10.94 -0.07
C ALA A 228 -6.99 -12.03 0.22
N HIS A 229 -7.27 -12.93 1.16
CA HIS A 229 -6.29 -13.90 1.66
C HIS A 229 -5.64 -14.78 0.59
N GLY A 230 -6.38 -15.10 -0.48
CA GLY A 230 -5.87 -15.87 -1.59
C GLY A 230 -5.77 -17.37 -1.34
N VAL A 231 -4.84 -17.98 -2.06
CA VAL A 231 -4.51 -19.41 -2.02
C VAL A 231 -3.24 -19.68 -1.19
N SER A 232 -2.96 -20.94 -0.87
CA SER A 232 -1.85 -21.35 0.02
C SER A 232 -0.47 -20.89 -0.44
N ASP A 233 -0.26 -20.88 -1.76
CA ASP A 233 1.07 -20.72 -2.36
C ASP A 233 1.41 -19.24 -2.64
N ASP A 234 0.56 -18.30 -2.19
CA ASP A 234 0.81 -16.87 -2.39
C ASP A 234 1.86 -16.33 -1.40
N ILE A 235 2.83 -15.57 -1.92
CA ILE A 235 3.90 -14.95 -1.13
C ILE A 235 3.33 -14.05 -0.03
N SER A 236 2.27 -13.28 -0.29
CA SER A 236 1.68 -12.40 0.71
C SER A 236 0.98 -13.17 1.83
N ARG A 237 0.55 -14.42 1.58
CA ARG A 237 0.09 -15.35 2.62
C ARG A 237 1.27 -15.91 3.41
N ALA A 238 2.34 -16.32 2.73
CA ALA A 238 3.56 -16.83 3.38
C ALA A 238 4.25 -15.78 4.28
N GLN A 239 4.12 -14.50 3.93
CA GLN A 239 4.66 -13.38 4.72
C GLN A 239 3.86 -13.05 5.99
N ARG A 240 2.77 -13.76 6.31
CA ARG A 240 1.98 -13.53 7.54
C ARG A 240 2.58 -14.27 8.73
N LYS A 241 2.52 -13.64 9.91
CA LYS A 241 2.89 -14.29 11.19
C LYS A 241 1.89 -15.36 11.61
N HIS A 242 0.64 -15.24 11.18
CA HIS A 242 -0.45 -16.14 11.56
C HIS A 242 -1.03 -16.81 10.32
N LYS A 243 -1.07 -18.15 10.34
CA LYS A 243 -1.74 -18.96 9.32
C LYS A 243 -3.21 -19.11 9.71
N LEU A 244 -4.11 -18.76 8.80
CA LEU A 244 -5.56 -18.84 8.99
C LEU A 244 -6.15 -19.73 7.90
N ASP A 245 -5.95 -21.04 7.99
CA ASP A 245 -6.32 -21.96 6.90
C ASP A 245 -7.83 -22.04 6.65
N ALA A 246 -8.64 -21.70 7.67
CA ALA A 246 -10.09 -21.58 7.55
C ALA A 246 -10.57 -20.22 7.00
N LEU A 247 -9.67 -19.27 6.70
CA LEU A 247 -10.05 -17.97 6.15
C LEU A 247 -10.41 -18.13 4.67
N PRO A 248 -11.63 -17.76 4.24
CA PRO A 248 -12.02 -17.89 2.83
C PRO A 248 -11.11 -17.06 1.93
N SER A 249 -10.83 -17.54 0.71
CA SER A 249 -9.85 -16.92 -0.21
C SER A 249 -10.15 -15.45 -0.55
N TRP A 250 -11.43 -15.05 -0.52
CA TRP A 250 -11.87 -13.69 -0.83
C TRP A 250 -11.81 -12.75 0.38
N VAL A 251 -11.69 -13.28 1.60
CA VAL A 251 -11.70 -12.46 2.82
C VAL A 251 -10.32 -11.85 3.03
N PRO A 252 -10.21 -10.54 3.28
CA PRO A 252 -8.92 -9.92 3.54
C PRO A 252 -8.23 -10.48 4.78
N ASN A 253 -6.91 -10.63 4.69
CA ASN A 253 -6.10 -11.02 5.84
C ASN A 253 -5.45 -9.77 6.47
N TRP A 254 -5.97 -9.34 7.61
CA TRP A 254 -5.42 -8.21 8.37
C TRP A 254 -4.34 -8.60 9.38
N CYS A 255 -3.95 -9.88 9.45
CA CYS A 255 -2.94 -10.33 10.39
C CYS A 255 -1.57 -9.68 10.14
N ASP A 256 -0.78 -9.62 11.21
CA ASP A 256 0.59 -9.13 11.18
C ASP A 256 1.47 -9.80 10.12
N PHE A 257 2.30 -9.00 9.48
CA PHE A 257 3.36 -9.46 8.58
C PHE A 257 4.63 -9.80 9.37
N ALA A 258 5.32 -10.85 8.93
CA ALA A 258 6.65 -11.22 9.39
C ALA A 258 7.75 -10.35 8.75
N VAL A 259 7.41 -9.61 7.70
CA VAL A 259 8.31 -8.69 6.98
C VAL A 259 7.90 -7.23 7.16
N THR A 260 8.82 -6.31 6.89
CA THR A 260 8.55 -4.87 6.89
C THR A 260 7.68 -4.45 5.69
N GLU A 261 6.94 -3.35 5.82
CA GLU A 261 6.00 -2.81 4.82
C GLU A 261 6.54 -2.71 3.39
N ARG A 262 7.82 -2.32 3.23
CA ARG A 262 8.48 -2.22 1.91
C ARG A 262 8.62 -3.54 1.16
N HIS A 263 8.61 -4.67 1.85
CA HIS A 263 8.65 -6.02 1.26
C HIS A 263 7.25 -6.59 1.03
N VAL A 264 6.22 -5.87 1.43
CA VAL A 264 4.85 -6.25 1.16
C VAL A 264 4.47 -5.62 -0.18
N ALA A 265 3.91 -6.41 -1.11
CA ALA A 265 3.46 -5.89 -2.40
C ALA A 265 2.51 -4.68 -2.23
N LYS A 266 2.33 -3.87 -3.27
CA LYS A 266 1.38 -2.73 -3.20
C LYS A 266 -0.03 -3.16 -3.59
N SER A 267 -1.04 -2.63 -2.89
CA SER A 267 -2.46 -2.83 -3.23
C SER A 267 -2.79 -2.07 -4.51
N LEU A 268 -3.81 -2.51 -5.24
CA LEU A 268 -4.35 -1.79 -6.40
C LEU A 268 -5.54 -0.86 -6.03
N SER A 269 -5.93 -0.86 -4.77
CA SER A 269 -6.85 0.13 -4.18
C SER A 269 -6.08 1.18 -3.37
N TRP A 270 -6.65 2.38 -3.23
CA TRP A 270 -6.08 3.48 -2.46
C TRP A 270 -7.07 4.13 -1.51
N LEU A 271 -6.53 4.94 -0.60
CA LEU A 271 -7.31 5.78 0.29
C LEU A 271 -7.75 7.03 -0.48
N SER A 272 -9.06 7.21 -0.61
CA SER A 272 -9.68 8.41 -1.17
C SER A 272 -10.09 9.33 -0.03
N HIS A 273 -9.64 10.58 -0.10
CA HIS A 273 -10.04 11.67 0.79
C HIS A 273 -10.87 12.67 -0.04
N PRO A 274 -12.21 12.55 -0.01
CA PRO A 274 -13.05 13.47 -0.75
C PRO A 274 -12.84 14.90 -0.25
N THR A 275 -12.76 15.86 -1.17
CA THR A 275 -12.64 17.29 -0.87
C THR A 275 -13.85 17.84 -0.09
N ASP A 276 -15.00 17.18 -0.23
CA ASP A 276 -16.31 17.66 0.24
C ASP A 276 -16.65 17.17 1.65
N ALA A 277 -15.66 17.04 2.54
CA ALA A 277 -15.82 16.59 3.93
C ALA A 277 -16.45 15.18 4.12
N ARG A 278 -16.60 14.39 3.05
CA ARG A 278 -17.04 13.00 3.15
C ARG A 278 -15.97 12.14 3.80
N ALA A 279 -16.42 11.02 4.36
CA ALA A 279 -15.52 10.09 5.04
C ALA A 279 -14.41 9.59 4.10
N ALA A 280 -13.19 9.45 4.63
CA ALA A 280 -12.11 8.79 3.92
C ALA A 280 -12.50 7.32 3.66
N THR A 281 -12.45 6.90 2.41
CA THR A 281 -12.89 5.56 1.97
C THR A 281 -11.80 4.82 1.22
N LEU A 282 -11.93 3.50 1.14
CA LEU A 282 -11.07 2.67 0.30
C LEU A 282 -11.71 2.54 -1.09
N GLN A 283 -11.04 3.04 -2.12
CA GLN A 283 -11.57 3.05 -3.49
C GLN A 283 -10.48 2.63 -4.49
N PHE A 284 -10.87 2.51 -5.76
CA PHE A 284 -9.92 2.41 -6.86
C PHE A 284 -9.54 3.80 -7.37
N PRO A 285 -8.39 3.94 -8.02
CA PRO A 285 -8.11 5.10 -8.86
C PRO A 285 -9.17 5.34 -9.93
N ASP A 286 -9.46 6.61 -10.27
CA ASP A 286 -10.51 6.94 -11.25
C ASP A 286 -10.29 6.30 -12.62
N HIS A 287 -9.03 6.06 -13.00
CA HIS A 287 -8.66 5.41 -14.26
C HIS A 287 -8.77 3.89 -14.21
N TYR A 288 -8.85 3.29 -13.02
CA TYR A 288 -9.11 1.86 -12.84
C TYR A 288 -10.61 1.60 -12.97
N ASN A 289 -11.03 1.26 -14.19
CA ASN A 289 -12.44 1.15 -14.53
C ASN A 289 -12.82 -0.18 -15.18
N ALA A 290 -12.25 -1.30 -14.69
CA ALA A 290 -12.47 -2.62 -15.28
C ALA A 290 -13.97 -2.98 -15.43
N SER A 291 -14.79 -2.65 -14.42
CA SER A 291 -16.25 -2.90 -14.45
C SER A 291 -17.08 -1.72 -14.98
N CYS A 292 -16.48 -0.73 -15.64
CA CYS A 292 -17.17 0.43 -16.20
C CYS A 292 -18.07 1.17 -15.19
N GLY A 293 -17.61 1.30 -13.94
CA GLY A 293 -18.32 2.01 -12.87
C GLY A 293 -19.54 1.26 -12.30
N LEU A 294 -19.79 0.02 -12.73
CA LEU A 294 -20.86 -0.81 -12.17
C LEU A 294 -20.61 -1.08 -10.69
N ARG A 295 -21.68 -1.02 -9.89
CA ARG A 295 -21.63 -1.37 -8.46
C ARG A 295 -21.63 -2.89 -8.28
N ALA A 296 -21.06 -3.36 -7.18
CA ALA A 296 -21.04 -4.79 -6.84
C ALA A 296 -22.46 -5.35 -6.72
N LYS A 297 -22.75 -6.37 -7.52
CA LYS A 297 -23.99 -7.14 -7.46
C LYS A 297 -23.75 -8.41 -6.64
N LEU A 298 -24.13 -8.32 -5.37
CA LEU A 298 -23.96 -9.35 -4.34
C LEU A 298 -25.24 -10.16 -4.20
N TYR A 299 -25.11 -11.45 -3.89
CA TYR A 299 -26.23 -12.35 -3.58
C TYR A 299 -26.02 -12.98 -2.21
N GLU A 300 -27.13 -13.26 -1.52
CA GLU A 300 -27.09 -13.93 -0.23
C GLU A 300 -26.56 -15.37 -0.35
N SER A 301 -25.87 -15.79 0.71
CA SER A 301 -25.34 -17.13 0.91
C SER A 301 -25.65 -17.57 2.33
N THR A 302 -26.12 -18.81 2.49
CA THR A 302 -26.31 -19.43 3.80
C THR A 302 -24.98 -19.80 4.47
N ASP A 303 -23.94 -20.02 3.66
CA ASP A 303 -22.58 -20.23 4.12
C ASP A 303 -21.78 -18.92 4.03
N PRO A 304 -21.35 -18.32 5.16
CA PRO A 304 -20.57 -17.09 5.16
C PRO A 304 -19.17 -17.24 4.57
N SER A 305 -18.70 -18.45 4.31
CA SER A 305 -17.45 -18.71 3.59
C SER A 305 -17.58 -18.52 2.07
N VAL A 306 -18.81 -18.52 1.55
CA VAL A 306 -19.10 -18.43 0.12
C VAL A 306 -19.56 -17.03 -0.26
N LEU A 307 -18.80 -16.36 -1.12
CA LEU A 307 -19.15 -15.06 -1.71
C LEU A 307 -19.76 -15.24 -3.10
N ARG A 308 -20.98 -14.72 -3.29
CA ARG A 308 -21.69 -14.78 -4.58
C ARG A 308 -21.77 -13.39 -5.21
N LEU A 309 -21.24 -13.26 -6.41
CA LEU A 309 -21.08 -12.00 -7.14
C LEU A 309 -21.44 -12.17 -8.62
N SER A 310 -21.78 -11.08 -9.30
CA SER A 310 -21.81 -11.05 -10.78
C SER A 310 -20.53 -10.49 -11.38
N GLY A 311 -20.10 -11.11 -12.48
CA GLY A 311 -18.95 -10.71 -13.27
C GLY A 311 -18.90 -11.48 -14.58
N LEU A 312 -17.89 -11.17 -15.39
CA LEU A 312 -17.65 -11.77 -16.70
C LEU A 312 -16.23 -12.33 -16.73
N GLN A 313 -16.06 -13.52 -17.28
CA GLN A 313 -14.73 -14.03 -17.60
C GLN A 313 -14.22 -13.33 -18.86
N ALA A 314 -13.21 -12.47 -18.71
CA ALA A 314 -12.65 -11.70 -19.81
C ALA A 314 -11.63 -12.51 -20.61
N ASP A 315 -10.87 -13.37 -19.93
CA ASP A 315 -9.74 -14.11 -20.50
C ASP A 315 -9.29 -15.30 -19.63
N VAL A 316 -8.25 -15.99 -20.08
CA VAL A 316 -7.54 -17.06 -19.36
C VAL A 316 -6.03 -16.79 -19.43
N VAL A 317 -5.33 -16.99 -18.31
CA VAL A 317 -3.87 -16.89 -18.25
C VAL A 317 -3.24 -18.06 -18.98
N VAL A 318 -2.29 -17.79 -19.88
CA VAL A 318 -1.55 -18.83 -20.64
C VAL A 318 -0.07 -18.86 -20.30
N SER A 319 0.47 -17.77 -19.77
CA SER A 319 1.87 -17.68 -19.34
C SER A 319 2.02 -16.76 -18.14
N THR A 320 2.99 -17.09 -17.29
CA THR A 320 3.32 -16.36 -16.07
C THR A 320 4.83 -16.24 -15.92
N THR A 321 5.32 -15.10 -15.49
CA THR A 321 6.75 -14.87 -15.19
C THR A 321 6.87 -14.15 -13.86
N SER A 322 7.50 -14.78 -12.87
CA SER A 322 7.66 -14.18 -11.54
C SER A 322 8.60 -12.97 -11.57
N PHE A 323 8.26 -11.96 -10.77
CA PHE A 323 9.16 -10.87 -10.44
C PHE A 323 9.64 -11.04 -8.99
N ASP A 324 10.70 -11.82 -8.82
CA ASP A 324 11.32 -12.05 -7.53
C ASP A 324 12.30 -10.92 -7.20
N ALA A 325 12.18 -10.35 -5.99
CA ALA A 325 13.17 -9.44 -5.45
C ALA A 325 14.49 -10.18 -5.30
N ALA A 326 15.47 -9.88 -6.15
CA ALA A 326 16.84 -10.31 -5.88
C ALA A 326 17.32 -9.65 -4.57
N PRO A 327 18.14 -10.33 -3.75
CA PRO A 327 18.83 -9.68 -2.65
C PRO A 327 19.61 -8.48 -3.22
N GLN A 328 19.47 -7.32 -2.57
CA GLN A 328 20.10 -6.06 -2.99
C GLN A 328 21.60 -6.25 -3.11
N LEU A 329 22.09 -6.49 -4.32
CA LEU A 329 23.52 -6.42 -4.63
C LEU A 329 23.89 -4.95 -4.76
N SER A 330 24.71 -4.50 -3.82
CA SER A 330 25.32 -3.18 -3.85
C SER A 330 26.12 -2.99 -5.14
N GLY A 331 25.70 -2.03 -5.97
CA GLY A 331 26.50 -1.51 -7.09
C GLY A 331 26.02 -1.79 -8.51
N GLY A 332 24.92 -2.54 -8.71
CA GLY A 332 24.23 -2.64 -10.01
C GLY A 332 22.82 -2.04 -9.96
N ARG A 333 22.28 -1.55 -11.08
CA ARG A 333 20.86 -1.16 -11.14
C ARG A 333 20.02 -2.41 -10.85
N ALA A 334 19.39 -2.44 -9.67
CA ALA A 334 18.59 -3.56 -9.22
C ALA A 334 17.46 -3.87 -10.22
N HIS A 335 17.22 -5.15 -10.48
CA HIS A 335 16.11 -5.69 -11.28
C HIS A 335 16.25 -5.74 -12.82
N ASP A 336 17.36 -5.32 -13.43
CA ASP A 336 17.54 -5.38 -14.90
C ASP A 336 17.27 -6.79 -15.49
N ALA A 337 17.76 -7.84 -14.83
CA ALA A 337 17.58 -9.22 -15.28
C ALA A 337 16.10 -9.65 -15.25
N GLN A 338 15.38 -9.29 -14.19
CA GLN A 338 13.96 -9.55 -14.03
C GLN A 338 13.14 -8.82 -15.10
N PHE A 339 13.39 -7.53 -15.33
CA PHE A 339 12.69 -6.78 -16.37
C PHE A 339 12.96 -7.33 -17.78
N LEU A 340 14.18 -7.79 -18.04
CA LEU A 340 14.51 -8.44 -19.31
C LEU A 340 13.72 -9.75 -19.51
N GLN A 341 13.52 -10.53 -18.44
CA GLN A 341 12.66 -11.72 -18.48
C GLN A 341 11.21 -11.34 -18.77
N LEU A 342 10.67 -10.30 -18.12
CA LEU A 342 9.31 -9.81 -18.38
C LEU A 342 9.13 -9.35 -19.83
N TRP A 343 10.12 -8.61 -20.37
CA TRP A 343 10.11 -8.18 -21.77
C TRP A 343 10.07 -9.38 -22.71
N ARG A 344 10.96 -10.36 -22.53
CA ARG A 344 11.00 -11.58 -23.34
C ARG A 344 9.70 -12.37 -23.27
N ALA A 345 9.08 -12.47 -22.10
CA ALA A 345 7.81 -13.16 -21.90
C ALA A 345 6.66 -12.51 -22.70
N SER A 346 6.73 -11.21 -22.98
CA SER A 346 5.72 -10.51 -23.79
C SER A 346 5.88 -10.80 -25.29
N LEU A 347 7.11 -10.98 -25.80
CA LEU A 347 7.42 -11.03 -27.23
C LEU A 347 6.56 -12.00 -28.08
N PRO A 348 6.21 -13.23 -27.63
CA PRO A 348 5.40 -14.14 -28.45
C PRO A 348 4.00 -13.60 -28.74
N VAL A 349 3.38 -12.98 -27.73
CA VAL A 349 2.03 -12.42 -27.82
C VAL A 349 2.01 -11.05 -28.50
N LEU A 350 3.15 -10.39 -28.49
CA LEU A 350 3.36 -9.18 -29.25
C LEU A 350 3.38 -9.40 -30.77
N ARG A 351 3.23 -10.60 -31.33
CA ARG A 351 3.37 -10.84 -32.80
C ARG A 351 2.06 -10.78 -33.61
N GLU A 352 0.91 -10.72 -32.95
CA GLU A 352 -0.40 -10.78 -33.62
C GLU A 352 -1.11 -9.40 -33.57
N ASN A 353 -1.26 -8.75 -34.73
CA ASN A 353 -2.28 -7.71 -35.03
C ASN A 353 -2.31 -6.34 -34.29
N THR A 354 -1.23 -5.87 -33.64
CA THR A 354 -1.16 -4.49 -33.07
C THR A 354 0.10 -3.74 -33.50
N ALA A 355 0.07 -2.40 -33.58
CA ALA A 355 1.27 -1.61 -33.90
C ALA A 355 2.33 -1.76 -32.79
N VAL A 356 3.62 -1.83 -33.14
CA VAL A 356 4.73 -2.05 -32.17
C VAL A 356 4.74 -1.00 -31.03
N GLU A 357 4.26 0.21 -31.30
CA GLU A 357 4.12 1.27 -30.30
C GLU A 357 3.10 0.93 -29.20
N ASP A 358 1.93 0.39 -29.59
CA ASP A 358 0.90 -0.04 -28.64
C ASP A 358 1.39 -1.15 -27.72
N ARG A 359 2.35 -1.95 -28.21
CA ARG A 359 2.97 -3.06 -27.49
C ARG A 359 3.89 -2.56 -26.39
N ILE A 360 4.80 -1.63 -26.70
CA ILE A 360 5.67 -0.97 -25.72
C ILE A 360 4.80 -0.26 -24.68
N ALA A 361 3.77 0.46 -25.13
CA ALA A 361 2.85 1.14 -24.24
C ALA A 361 2.08 0.17 -23.32
N SER A 362 1.63 -0.97 -23.84
CA SER A 362 0.96 -2.01 -23.03
C SER A 362 1.89 -2.62 -22.00
N TRP A 363 3.15 -2.88 -22.35
CA TRP A 363 4.15 -3.41 -21.44
C TRP A 363 4.46 -2.42 -20.31
N VAL A 364 4.65 -1.14 -20.64
CA VAL A 364 4.85 -0.05 -19.66
C VAL A 364 3.63 0.06 -18.74
N ARG A 365 2.42 0.03 -19.28
CA ARG A 365 1.18 0.10 -18.49
C ARG A 365 1.02 -1.10 -17.56
N ALA A 366 1.26 -2.32 -18.04
CA ALA A 366 1.17 -3.52 -17.24
C ALA A 366 2.16 -3.53 -16.08
N THR A 367 3.45 -3.26 -16.36
CA THR A 367 4.53 -3.30 -15.36
C THR A 367 4.47 -2.17 -14.34
N THR A 368 3.83 -1.05 -14.67
CA THR A 368 3.58 0.06 -13.72
C THR A 368 2.21 -0.03 -13.07
N ALA A 369 1.39 -1.03 -13.42
CA ALA A 369 -0.03 -1.07 -13.12
C ALA A 369 -0.75 0.25 -13.48
N GLU A 370 -0.30 0.99 -14.49
CA GLU A 370 -0.83 2.32 -14.85
C GLU A 370 -0.78 3.38 -13.74
N GLN A 371 0.10 3.24 -12.74
CA GLN A 371 0.16 4.13 -11.58
C GLN A 371 0.99 5.41 -11.82
N PHE A 372 0.87 5.98 -13.02
CA PHE A 372 1.65 7.14 -13.47
C PHE A 372 1.45 8.39 -12.58
N ARG A 373 0.26 8.55 -11.97
CA ARG A 373 -0.05 9.69 -11.09
C ARG A 373 0.74 9.67 -9.77
N LEU A 374 1.19 8.52 -9.28
CA LEU A 374 1.95 8.43 -8.03
C LEU A 374 3.31 9.14 -8.11
N GLY A 375 3.88 9.23 -9.30
CA GLY A 375 5.10 10.01 -9.57
C GLY A 375 4.84 11.47 -9.95
N GLY A 376 3.58 11.93 -9.93
CA GLY A 376 3.19 13.24 -10.47
C GLY A 376 3.31 13.34 -12.00
N ASN A 377 3.41 12.20 -12.69
CA ASN A 377 3.60 12.15 -14.14
C ASN A 377 2.28 11.99 -14.89
N THR A 378 2.32 12.22 -16.20
CA THR A 378 1.26 11.85 -17.13
C THR A 378 1.50 10.44 -17.69
N GLN A 379 0.49 9.84 -18.30
CA GLN A 379 0.63 8.58 -19.02
C GLN A 379 1.68 8.69 -20.14
N ALA A 380 1.67 9.79 -20.89
CA ALA A 380 2.64 10.06 -21.95
C ALA A 380 4.07 10.17 -21.40
N GLN A 381 4.28 10.86 -20.29
CA GLN A 381 5.61 10.93 -19.67
C GLN A 381 6.07 9.56 -19.16
N THR A 382 5.16 8.75 -18.62
CA THR A 382 5.50 7.40 -18.14
C THR A 382 5.87 6.47 -19.29
N LEU A 383 5.25 6.64 -20.47
CA LEU A 383 5.66 5.95 -21.69
C LEU A 383 7.08 6.33 -22.11
N LYS A 384 7.42 7.62 -22.06
CA LYS A 384 8.79 8.09 -22.34
C LYS A 384 9.79 7.51 -21.34
N ASP A 385 9.49 7.59 -20.05
CA ASP A 385 10.33 7.06 -18.97
C ASP A 385 10.58 5.54 -19.14
N GLY A 386 9.52 4.77 -19.46
CA GLY A 386 9.62 3.32 -19.70
C GLY A 386 10.32 2.96 -21.00
N SER A 387 10.13 3.74 -22.06
CA SER A 387 10.83 3.53 -23.33
C SER A 387 12.33 3.83 -23.21
N ALA A 388 12.69 4.89 -22.47
CA ALA A 388 14.09 5.19 -22.14
C ALA A 388 14.75 4.06 -21.33
N PHE A 389 14.03 3.50 -20.35
CA PHE A 389 14.51 2.35 -19.58
C PHE A 389 14.71 1.10 -20.46
N LEU A 390 13.73 0.75 -21.30
CA LEU A 390 13.85 -0.39 -22.20
C LEU A 390 14.99 -0.22 -23.21
N LEU A 391 15.13 0.97 -23.80
CA LEU A 391 16.21 1.28 -24.74
C LEU A 391 17.58 1.03 -24.08
N ASP A 392 17.76 1.53 -22.87
CA ASP A 392 18.97 1.39 -22.08
C ASP A 392 19.25 -0.07 -21.69
N LEU A 393 18.21 -0.79 -21.25
CA LEU A 393 18.27 -2.21 -20.90
C LEU A 393 18.70 -3.08 -22.09
N LEU A 394 18.07 -2.89 -23.26
CA LEU A 394 18.31 -3.69 -24.46
C LEU A 394 19.65 -3.34 -25.15
N SER A 395 20.09 -2.09 -25.06
CA SER A 395 21.38 -1.67 -25.62
C SER A 395 22.58 -2.32 -24.93
N ARG A 396 22.47 -2.60 -23.62
CA ARG A 396 23.58 -3.16 -22.83
C ARG A 396 23.72 -4.68 -22.89
N ARG A 397 22.62 -5.41 -23.10
CA ARG A 397 22.56 -6.88 -22.91
C ARG A 397 22.72 -7.70 -24.21
N GLY A 398 23.01 -7.06 -25.33
CA GLY A 398 23.27 -7.71 -26.63
C GLY A 398 21.99 -8.06 -27.39
N HIS A 399 21.89 -7.56 -28.63
CA HIS A 399 20.70 -7.54 -29.51
C HIS A 399 20.24 -8.89 -30.09
N GLN A 400 20.53 -10.03 -29.47
CA GLN A 400 20.40 -11.31 -30.19
C GLN A 400 18.95 -11.78 -30.48
N SER A 401 17.90 -11.07 -30.07
CA SER A 401 16.51 -11.52 -30.28
C SER A 401 15.45 -10.44 -30.57
N ASP A 402 15.80 -9.15 -30.62
CA ASP A 402 14.83 -8.06 -30.80
C ASP A 402 14.91 -7.48 -32.23
N SER A 403 13.76 -7.21 -32.86
CA SER A 403 13.69 -6.63 -34.21
C SER A 403 14.37 -5.25 -34.26
N PRO A 404 15.19 -4.94 -35.28
CA PRO A 404 15.77 -3.60 -35.48
C PRO A 404 14.75 -2.46 -35.38
N ASP A 405 13.50 -2.71 -35.80
CA ASP A 405 12.40 -1.75 -35.75
C ASP A 405 12.04 -1.32 -34.32
N ILE A 406 12.15 -2.23 -33.35
CA ILE A 406 11.88 -1.94 -31.93
C ILE A 406 12.88 -0.93 -31.39
N MET A 407 14.16 -1.08 -31.74
CA MET A 407 15.21 -0.17 -31.26
C MET A 407 15.07 1.23 -31.86
N VAL A 408 14.69 1.33 -33.14
CA VAL A 408 14.40 2.62 -33.78
C VAL A 408 13.21 3.31 -33.11
N LEU A 409 12.15 2.56 -32.84
CA LEU A 409 10.97 3.10 -32.17
C LEU A 409 11.24 3.51 -30.72
N LEU A 410 11.98 2.70 -29.96
CA LEU A 410 12.36 3.03 -28.59
C LEU A 410 13.20 4.31 -28.52
N ARG A 411 14.12 4.54 -29.46
CA ARG A 411 14.85 5.82 -29.57
C ARG A 411 13.88 6.98 -29.73
N LYS A 412 12.90 6.88 -30.63
CA LYS A 412 11.88 7.92 -30.83
C LYS A 412 11.02 8.15 -29.58
N LEU A 413 10.55 7.09 -28.92
CA LEU A 413 9.66 7.20 -27.75
C LEU A 413 10.39 7.63 -26.47
N SER A 414 11.70 7.41 -26.38
CA SER A 414 12.50 7.71 -25.19
C SER A 414 12.80 9.19 -24.95
N ASP A 415 12.49 10.07 -25.90
CA ASP A 415 12.87 11.48 -25.84
C ASP A 415 12.25 12.21 -24.62
N GLY A 416 13.12 12.77 -23.77
CA GLY A 416 12.76 13.38 -22.48
C GLY A 416 12.35 12.38 -21.39
N GLY A 417 12.62 11.09 -21.58
CA GLY A 417 12.32 10.03 -20.61
C GLY A 417 13.35 9.93 -19.47
N ARG A 418 12.87 9.59 -18.28
CA ARG A 418 13.67 9.38 -17.05
C ARG A 418 13.61 7.91 -16.62
N PRO A 419 14.60 7.08 -16.99
CA PRO A 419 14.56 5.63 -16.73
C PRO A 419 14.53 5.28 -15.23
N GLU A 420 15.21 6.07 -14.38
CA GLU A 420 15.22 5.90 -12.92
C GLU A 420 13.82 6.06 -12.29
N SER A 421 13.02 7.00 -12.83
CA SER A 421 11.62 7.21 -12.40
C SER A 421 10.75 6.01 -12.75
N TYR A 422 10.93 5.46 -13.95
CA TYR A 422 10.20 4.28 -14.40
C TYR A 422 10.55 3.03 -13.58
N VAL A 423 11.84 2.70 -13.43
CA VAL A 423 12.24 1.46 -12.73
C VAL A 423 11.80 1.48 -11.27
N SER A 424 11.83 2.64 -10.62
CA SER A 424 11.29 2.82 -9.26
C SER A 424 9.79 2.56 -9.21
N LEU A 425 9.01 3.10 -10.15
CA LEU A 425 7.57 2.86 -10.22
C LEU A 425 7.25 1.39 -10.52
N ALA A 426 7.82 0.83 -11.57
CA ALA A 426 7.56 -0.54 -12.00
C ALA A 426 7.99 -1.57 -10.95
N SER A 427 9.15 -1.38 -10.30
CA SER A 427 9.61 -2.29 -9.23
C SER A 427 8.63 -2.32 -8.05
N ASN A 428 8.00 -1.19 -7.70
CA ASN A 428 7.03 -1.15 -6.61
C ASN A 428 5.76 -1.98 -6.88
N PHE A 429 5.33 -2.07 -8.15
CA PHE A 429 4.11 -2.77 -8.53
C PHE A 429 4.36 -4.21 -8.96
N CYS A 430 5.49 -4.51 -9.60
CA CYS A 430 5.88 -5.87 -9.96
C CYS A 430 6.33 -6.71 -8.76
N LEU A 431 6.83 -6.10 -7.67
CA LEU A 431 7.32 -6.83 -6.50
C LEU A 431 6.30 -7.89 -6.00
N HIS A 432 6.76 -9.14 -5.91
CA HIS A 432 5.97 -10.30 -5.46
C HIS A 432 4.68 -10.51 -6.27
N ARG A 433 4.76 -10.30 -7.58
CA ARG A 433 3.69 -10.54 -8.55
C ARG A 433 4.23 -11.32 -9.74
N ASN A 434 3.32 -11.98 -10.46
CA ASN A 434 3.62 -12.57 -11.76
C ASN A 434 3.24 -11.58 -12.85
N PHE A 435 4.13 -11.35 -13.81
CA PHE A 435 3.73 -10.83 -15.11
C PHE A 435 2.93 -11.93 -15.81
N ILE A 436 1.73 -11.60 -16.29
CA ILE A 436 0.81 -12.55 -16.89
C ILE A 436 0.56 -12.20 -18.33
N VAL A 437 0.40 -13.24 -19.14
CA VAL A 437 -0.04 -13.13 -20.53
C VAL A 437 -1.25 -14.02 -20.72
N THR A 438 -2.25 -13.53 -21.46
CA THR A 438 -3.54 -14.18 -21.62
C THR A 438 -3.75 -14.77 -23.01
N SER A 439 -4.75 -15.64 -23.14
CA SER A 439 -5.08 -16.34 -24.40
C SER A 439 -5.45 -15.40 -25.56
N LYS A 440 -6.01 -14.22 -25.26
CA LYS A 440 -6.32 -13.17 -26.27
C LYS A 440 -5.20 -12.17 -26.46
N GLY A 441 -3.99 -12.52 -26.02
CA GLY A 441 -2.80 -11.71 -26.23
C GLY A 441 -2.71 -10.44 -25.37
N ARG A 442 -3.38 -10.41 -24.21
CA ARG A 442 -3.28 -9.29 -23.27
C ARG A 442 -2.20 -9.57 -22.26
N MET A 443 -1.69 -8.52 -21.62
CA MET A 443 -0.66 -8.61 -20.60
C MET A 443 -1.04 -7.82 -19.34
N GLY A 444 -0.50 -8.22 -18.21
CA GLY A 444 -0.77 -7.58 -16.92
C GLY A 444 0.17 -8.07 -15.83
N ILE A 445 -0.10 -7.64 -14.60
CA ILE A 445 0.52 -8.22 -13.40
C ILE A 445 -0.57 -8.82 -12.52
N GLY A 446 -0.35 -10.05 -12.05
CA GLY A 446 -1.25 -10.81 -11.19
C GLY A 446 -0.60 -11.19 -9.86
N PRO A 447 -1.38 -11.72 -8.91
CA PRO A 447 -0.85 -12.28 -7.67
C PRO A 447 0.25 -13.33 -7.92
N SER A 448 1.14 -13.51 -6.95
CA SER A 448 2.30 -14.41 -7.07
C SER A 448 1.92 -15.87 -7.30
N ALA A 449 0.75 -16.29 -6.80
CA ALA A 449 0.23 -17.64 -6.99
C ALA A 449 -0.53 -17.84 -8.32
N THR A 450 -0.55 -16.86 -9.22
CA THR A 450 -1.23 -17.00 -10.53
C THR A 450 -0.54 -18.05 -11.39
N LEU A 451 -1.32 -18.95 -11.99
CA LEU A 451 -0.85 -20.05 -12.85
C LEU A 451 -1.52 -20.01 -14.22
N PRO A 452 -0.90 -20.59 -15.26
CA PRO A 452 -1.59 -20.88 -16.52
C PRO A 452 -2.86 -21.71 -16.27
N GLY A 453 -3.95 -21.34 -16.94
CA GLY A 453 -5.29 -21.90 -16.74
C GLY A 453 -6.17 -21.12 -15.77
N ASP A 454 -5.61 -20.23 -14.93
CA ASP A 454 -6.42 -19.34 -14.09
C ASP A 454 -7.23 -18.37 -14.96
N GLY A 455 -8.46 -18.09 -14.55
CA GLY A 455 -9.36 -17.20 -15.28
C GLY A 455 -9.15 -15.74 -14.87
N VAL A 456 -9.23 -14.83 -15.86
CA VAL A 456 -9.23 -13.38 -15.65
C VAL A 456 -10.67 -12.89 -15.68
N PHE A 457 -11.15 -12.34 -14.57
CA PHE A 457 -12.56 -11.92 -14.41
C PHE A 457 -12.69 -10.42 -14.20
N VAL A 458 -13.63 -9.81 -14.91
CA VAL A 458 -14.14 -8.48 -14.61
C VAL A 458 -15.37 -8.64 -13.73
N ILE A 459 -15.24 -8.31 -12.44
CA ILE A 459 -16.34 -8.44 -11.47
C ILE A 459 -16.94 -7.06 -11.22
N PHE A 460 -18.27 -6.98 -11.17
CA PHE A 460 -18.96 -5.71 -10.93
C PHE A 460 -18.57 -5.13 -9.56
N GLY A 461 -18.32 -3.82 -9.50
CA GLY A 461 -17.77 -3.13 -8.33
C GLY A 461 -16.23 -3.11 -8.29
N GLY A 462 -15.56 -3.78 -9.21
CA GLY A 462 -14.10 -3.81 -9.34
C GLY A 462 -13.55 -2.74 -10.28
N GLY A 463 -12.48 -2.05 -9.85
CA GLY A 463 -11.69 -1.19 -10.73
C GLY A 463 -10.61 -1.94 -11.50
N VAL A 464 -10.28 -3.17 -11.09
CA VAL A 464 -9.29 -4.05 -11.72
C VAL A 464 -9.90 -5.42 -12.06
N PRO A 465 -9.33 -6.16 -13.02
CA PRO A 465 -9.63 -7.59 -13.19
C PRO A 465 -9.10 -8.41 -12.01
N TYR A 466 -9.75 -9.54 -11.74
CA TYR A 466 -9.41 -10.49 -10.68
C TYR A 466 -8.98 -11.83 -11.24
N ILE A 467 -8.03 -12.48 -10.58
CA ILE A 467 -7.63 -13.84 -10.91
C ILE A 467 -8.43 -14.83 -10.08
N ILE A 468 -9.15 -15.73 -10.74
CA ILE A 468 -9.98 -16.77 -10.11
C ILE A 468 -9.56 -18.14 -10.63
N ARG A 469 -9.32 -19.06 -9.69
CA ARG A 469 -9.04 -20.46 -9.98
C ARG A 469 -10.28 -21.30 -9.76
N LYS A 470 -10.65 -22.08 -10.77
CA LYS A 470 -11.73 -23.08 -10.66
C LYS A 470 -11.18 -24.34 -10.01
N LEU A 471 -11.87 -24.84 -8.98
CA LEU A 471 -11.56 -26.07 -8.27
C LEU A 471 -12.77 -27.04 -8.36
N GLN A 472 -12.57 -28.30 -8.00
CA GLN A 472 -13.69 -29.22 -7.79
C GLN A 472 -14.54 -28.69 -6.63
N GLY A 473 -15.81 -28.33 -6.89
CA GLY A 473 -16.74 -27.83 -5.88
C GLY A 473 -16.81 -26.31 -5.69
N GLY A 474 -16.04 -25.51 -6.45
CA GLY A 474 -16.16 -24.06 -6.38
C GLY A 474 -15.04 -23.27 -7.08
N SER A 475 -14.96 -21.99 -6.77
CA SER A 475 -13.95 -21.08 -7.29
C SER A 475 -13.28 -20.33 -6.15
N VAL A 476 -11.96 -20.14 -6.23
CA VAL A 476 -11.19 -19.38 -5.24
C VAL A 476 -10.56 -18.16 -5.88
N PHE A 477 -10.46 -17.09 -5.10
CA PHE A 477 -9.66 -15.92 -5.48
C PHE A 477 -8.19 -16.29 -5.32
N VAL A 478 -7.39 -16.03 -6.35
CA VAL A 478 -5.92 -16.14 -6.30
C VAL A 478 -5.32 -14.82 -5.79
N GLU A 479 -6.15 -13.91 -5.29
CA GLU A 479 -5.78 -12.57 -4.86
C GLU A 479 -4.92 -12.52 -3.60
N ARG A 480 -4.39 -11.33 -3.34
CA ARG A 480 -3.55 -10.98 -2.19
C ARG A 480 -4.32 -10.08 -1.24
#